data_AF-A1ZK71-F1
#
_entry.id   AF-A1ZK71-F1
#
_cell.length_a   1.000
_cell.length_b   1.000
_cell.length_c   1.000
_cell.angle_alpha   90.00
_cell.angle_beta   90.00
_cell.angle_gamma   90.00
#
_symmetry.space_group_name_H-M   'P 1'
#
loop_
_entity.id
_entity.type
_entity.pdbx_description
1 polymer ?
#
loop_
_entity_poly.entity_id
_entity_poly.type
_entity_poly.pdbx_seq_one_letter_code
_entity_poly.pdbx_strand_id
1 'polypeptide(L)'
;MIGALGILVAIGGFLFLWAMLSYHTMNKIKHQLDEIKENMEQLSQTNDVASIEQLKIYQKRYSAKKYDYNEMVNEMPSKMVAMVFKLKPVS
;
A
#
# COMPACT_ATOMS: atom_id res chain seq x y z
N MET A 1 -20.44 12.28 35.31
CA MET A 1 -19.77 12.35 33.98
C MET A 1 -19.10 11.01 33.61
N ILE A 2 -19.75 9.87 33.85
CA ILE A 2 -19.15 8.52 33.64
C ILE A 2 -19.40 7.98 32.22
N GLY A 3 -20.47 8.41 31.54
CA GLY A 3 -20.80 7.96 30.18
C GLY A 3 -19.82 8.39 29.09
N ALA A 4 -19.07 9.49 29.29
CA ALA A 4 -18.09 9.97 28.31
C ALA A 4 -16.85 9.06 28.23
N LEU A 5 -16.52 8.33 29.29
CA LEU A 5 -15.34 7.46 29.34
C LEU A 5 -15.48 6.27 28.38
N GLY A 6 -16.68 5.66 28.33
CA GLY A 6 -16.95 4.54 27.42
C GLY A 6 -16.86 4.93 25.95
N ILE A 7 -17.30 6.14 25.61
CA ILE A 7 -17.23 6.68 24.25
C ILE A 7 -15.77 6.92 23.83
N LEU A 8 -14.95 7.49 24.71
CA LEU A 8 -13.52 7.71 24.43
C LEU A 8 -12.77 6.39 24.19
N VAL A 9 -13.04 5.37 24.99
CA VAL A 9 -12.42 4.04 24.82
C VAL A 9 -12.85 3.40 23.50
N ALA A 10 -14.14 3.50 23.14
CA ALA A 10 -14.64 2.97 21.87
C ALA A 10 -14.02 3.67 20.64
N ILE A 11 -13.90 5.00 20.68
CA ILE A 11 -13.24 5.77 19.62
C ILE A 11 -11.76 5.38 19.52
N GLY A 12 -11.08 5.26 20.66
CA GLY A 12 -9.67 4.81 20.70
C GLY A 12 -9.48 3.42 20.09
N GLY A 13 -10.35 2.46 20.44
CA GLY A 13 -10.34 1.12 19.88
C GLY A 13 -10.58 1.09 18.38
N PHE A 14 -11.53 1.91 17.89
CA PHE A 14 -11.79 2.05 16.46
C PHE A 14 -10.57 2.62 15.70
N LEU A 15 -9.97 3.70 16.20
CA LEU A 15 -8.77 4.29 15.60
C LEU A 15 -7.60 3.31 15.58
N PHE A 16 -7.43 2.51 16.63
CA PHE A 16 -6.40 1.47 16.69
C PHE A 16 -6.59 0.39 15.63
N LEU A 17 -7.80 -0.16 15.52
CA LEU A 17 -8.16 -1.15 14.48
C LEU A 17 -7.98 -0.58 13.08
N TRP A 18 -8.44 0.65 12.87
CA TRP A 18 -8.32 1.34 11.59
C TRP A 18 -6.85 1.60 11.21
N ALA A 19 -6.01 2.02 12.15
CA ALA A 19 -4.58 2.20 11.94
C ALA A 19 -3.87 0.87 11.62
N MET A 20 -4.20 -0.20 12.35
CA MET A 20 -3.64 -1.53 12.13
C MET A 20 -4.01 -2.06 10.73
N LEU A 21 -5.28 -1.92 10.33
CA LEU A 21 -5.76 -2.35 9.01
C LEU A 21 -5.11 -1.53 7.89
N SER A 22 -5.01 -0.22 8.06
CA SER A 22 -4.38 0.68 7.08
C SER A 22 -2.90 0.35 6.92
N TYR A 23 -2.18 0.17 8.03
CA TYR A 23 -0.78 -0.25 8.01
C TYR A 23 -0.60 -1.59 7.28
N HIS A 24 -1.40 -2.60 7.62
CA HIS A 24 -1.32 -3.92 7.00
C HIS A 24 -1.59 -3.85 5.50
N THR A 25 -2.58 -3.07 5.08
CA THR A 25 -2.94 -2.86 3.67
C THR A 25 -1.80 -2.19 2.91
N MET A 26 -1.24 -1.11 3.45
CA MET A 26 -0.12 -0.40 2.82
C MET A 26 1.12 -1.28 2.70
N ASN A 27 1.45 -2.04 3.75
CA ASN A 27 2.60 -2.95 3.73
C ASN A 27 2.41 -4.09 2.71
N LYS A 28 1.20 -4.65 2.63
CA LYS A 28 0.85 -5.66 1.61
C LYS A 28 0.96 -5.10 0.20
N ILE A 29 0.47 -3.88 -0.05
CA ILE A 29 0.57 -3.23 -1.36
C ILE A 29 2.03 -3.02 -1.74
N LYS A 30 2.87 -2.59 -0.79
CA LYS A 30 4.31 -2.41 -1.00
C LYS A 30 5.01 -3.72 -1.36
N HIS A 31 4.77 -4.79 -0.60
CA HIS A 31 5.34 -6.10 -0.94
C HIS A 31 4.93 -6.58 -2.33
N GLN A 32 3.65 -6.39 -2.70
CA GLN A 32 3.19 -6.73 -4.05
C GLN A 32 3.84 -5.85 -5.14
N LEU A 33 4.21 -4.61 -4.85
CA LEU A 33 4.96 -3.77 -5.78
C LEU A 33 6.39 -4.28 -5.96
N ASP A 34 7.05 -4.66 -4.87
CA ASP A 34 8.41 -5.22 -4.91
C ASP A 34 8.42 -6.55 -5.68
N GLU A 35 7.46 -7.44 -5.45
CA GLU A 35 7.29 -8.69 -6.20
C GLU A 35 7.02 -8.45 -7.70
N ILE A 36 6.12 -7.51 -8.05
CA ILE A 36 5.86 -7.21 -9.46
C ILE A 36 7.12 -6.65 -10.12
N LYS A 37 7.86 -5.78 -9.43
CA LYS A 37 9.11 -5.20 -9.94
C LYS A 37 10.15 -6.28 -10.21
N GLU A 38 10.33 -7.22 -9.28
CA GLU A 38 11.26 -8.34 -9.44
C GLU A 38 10.85 -9.24 -10.62
N ASN A 39 9.56 -9.58 -10.73
CA ASN A 39 9.04 -10.35 -11.86
C ASN A 39 9.26 -9.62 -13.19
N MET A 40 9.08 -8.30 -13.23
CA MET A 40 9.34 -7.50 -14.43
C MET A 40 10.82 -7.50 -14.82
N GLU A 41 11.73 -7.46 -13.85
CA GLU A 41 13.17 -7.55 -14.11
C GLU A 41 13.56 -8.91 -14.68
N GLN A 42 13.00 -10.00 -14.14
CA GLN A 42 13.20 -11.35 -14.66
C GLN A 42 12.61 -11.51 -16.07
N LEU A 43 11.37 -11.05 -16.30
CA LEU A 43 10.74 -11.09 -17.63
C LEU A 43 11.48 -10.21 -18.65
N SER A 44 12.11 -9.11 -18.22
CA SER A 44 12.88 -8.23 -19.10
C SER A 44 14.18 -8.85 -19.60
N GLN A 45 14.70 -9.85 -18.90
CA GLN A 45 15.90 -10.58 -19.34
C GLN A 45 15.57 -11.67 -20.37
N THR A 46 14.30 -12.09 -20.44
CA THR A 46 13.81 -13.10 -21.39
C THR A 46 13.35 -12.44 -22.68
N ASN A 47 14.07 -12.65 -23.79
CA ASN A 47 13.81 -12.05 -25.10
C ASN A 47 12.69 -12.74 -25.93
N ASP A 48 11.60 -13.18 -25.29
CA ASP A 48 10.48 -13.83 -25.97
C ASP A 48 9.36 -12.84 -26.31
N VAL A 49 8.72 -12.98 -27.48
CA VAL A 49 7.62 -12.07 -27.87
C VAL A 49 6.43 -12.17 -26.88
N ALA A 50 6.19 -13.37 -26.33
CA ALA A 50 5.18 -13.59 -25.30
C ALA A 50 5.54 -12.94 -23.94
N SER A 51 6.84 -12.85 -23.60
CA SER A 51 7.27 -12.16 -22.38
C SER A 51 7.09 -10.65 -22.49
N ILE A 52 7.25 -10.07 -23.69
CA ILE A 52 7.03 -8.63 -23.93
C ILE A 52 5.57 -8.21 -23.67
N GLU A 53 4.58 -9.00 -24.11
CA GLU A 53 3.17 -8.70 -23.82
C GLU A 53 2.86 -8.81 -22.33
N GLN A 54 3.38 -9.85 -21.67
CA GLN A 54 3.22 -10.00 -20.22
C GLN A 54 3.89 -8.84 -19.47
N LEU A 55 5.07 -8.41 -19.89
CA LEU A 55 5.82 -7.30 -19.29
C LEU A 55 5.03 -6.00 -19.37
N LYS A 56 4.34 -5.72 -20.48
CA LYS A 56 3.41 -4.58 -20.60
C LYS A 56 2.25 -4.67 -19.62
N ILE A 57 1.69 -5.87 -19.41
CA ILE A 57 0.60 -6.09 -18.44
C ILE A 57 1.11 -5.86 -17.01
N TYR A 58 2.26 -6.43 -16.66
CA TYR A 58 2.89 -6.21 -15.35
C TYR A 58 3.24 -4.74 -15.13
N GLN A 59 3.70 -4.03 -16.16
CA GLN A 59 4.00 -2.60 -16.08
C GLN A 59 2.75 -1.77 -15.77
N LYS A 60 1.63 -2.04 -16.45
CA LYS A 60 0.36 -1.37 -16.16
C LYS A 60 -0.12 -1.66 -14.74
N ARG A 61 0.00 -2.92 -14.29
CA ARG A 61 -0.36 -3.31 -12.93
C ARG A 61 0.53 -2.62 -11.89
N TYR A 62 1.84 -2.58 -12.12
CA TYR A 62 2.80 -1.89 -11.28
C TYR A 62 2.47 -0.40 -11.17
N SER A 63 2.21 0.29 -12.30
CA SER A 63 1.93 1.73 -12.30
C SER A 63 0.63 2.06 -11.56
N ALA A 64 -0.44 1.29 -11.77
CA ALA A 64 -1.70 1.50 -11.06
C ALA A 64 -1.52 1.30 -9.56
N LYS A 65 -0.87 0.20 -9.18
CA LYS A 65 -0.66 -0.15 -7.78
C LYS A 65 0.31 0.80 -7.05
N LYS A 66 1.27 1.37 -7.78
CA LYS A 66 2.18 2.42 -7.31
C LYS A 66 1.42 3.72 -7.07
N TYR A 67 0.52 4.08 -7.99
CA TYR A 67 -0.37 5.22 -7.82
C TYR A 67 -1.21 5.06 -6.54
N ASP A 68 -1.93 3.94 -6.40
CA ASP A 68 -2.77 3.68 -5.23
C ASP A 68 -1.98 3.74 -3.92
N TYR A 69 -0.77 3.15 -3.87
CA TYR A 69 0.09 3.22 -2.69
C TYR A 69 0.52 4.64 -2.36
N ASN A 70 0.97 5.40 -3.36
CA ASN A 70 1.44 6.76 -3.18
C ASN A 70 0.31 7.71 -2.79
N GLU A 71 -0.89 7.50 -3.32
CA GLU A 71 -2.11 8.19 -2.93
C GLU A 71 -2.42 7.90 -1.46
N MET A 72 -2.45 6.63 -1.05
CA MET A 72 -2.69 6.24 0.36
C MET A 72 -1.65 6.81 1.34
N VAL A 73 -0.38 6.93 0.95
CA VAL A 73 0.67 7.51 1.80
C VAL A 73 0.49 9.03 1.94
N ASN A 74 -0.02 9.71 0.91
CA ASN A 74 -0.09 11.17 0.86
C ASN A 74 -1.44 11.77 1.26
N GLU A 75 -2.52 10.98 1.19
CA GLU A 75 -3.89 11.43 1.43
C GLU A 75 -4.43 11.02 2.80
N MET A 76 -5.22 11.91 3.40
CA MET A 76 -5.94 11.59 4.64
C MET A 76 -7.09 10.61 4.34
N PRO A 77 -7.45 9.72 5.28
CA PRO A 77 -6.90 9.63 6.64
C PRO A 77 -5.59 8.81 6.72
N SER A 78 -5.31 7.95 5.74
CA SER A 78 -4.17 7.00 5.70
C SER A 78 -2.78 7.64 5.86
N LYS A 79 -2.61 8.90 5.43
CA LYS A 79 -1.40 9.71 5.65
C LYS A 79 -0.96 9.76 7.12
N MET A 80 -1.90 9.79 8.07
CA MET A 80 -1.57 9.81 9.49
C MET A 80 -0.88 8.51 9.92
N VAL A 81 -1.41 7.38 9.46
CA VAL A 81 -0.81 6.06 9.66
C VAL A 81 0.56 6.01 8.99
N ALA A 82 0.66 6.51 7.75
CA ALA A 82 1.91 6.59 7.02
C ALA A 82 3.00 7.37 7.78
N MET A 83 2.63 8.51 8.37
CA MET A 83 3.52 9.35 9.16
C MET A 83 3.96 8.67 10.46
N VAL A 84 3.03 8.06 11.21
CA VAL A 84 3.33 7.32 12.45
C VAL A 84 4.29 6.15 12.19
N PHE A 85 4.07 5.41 11.11
CA PHE A 85 4.88 4.24 10.74
C PHE A 85 6.04 4.56 9.78
N LYS A 86 6.32 5.84 9.51
CA LYS A 86 7.39 6.31 8.60
C LYS A 86 7.36 5.65 7.21
N LEU A 87 6.17 5.32 6.72
CA LEU A 87 5.96 4.82 5.36
C LEU A 87 6.17 5.97 4.37
N LYS A 88 6.94 5.71 3.30
CA LYS A 88 7.31 6.71 2.29
C LYS A 88 6.77 6.31 0.92
N PRO A 89 6.42 7.28 0.06
CA PRO A 89 6.01 6.99 -1.31
C PRO A 89 7.13 6.26 -2.06
N VAL A 90 6.74 5.36 -2.96
CA VAL A 90 7.65 4.62 -3.82
C VAL A 90 7.99 5.51 -5.03
N SER A 91 9.28 5.80 -5.24
CA SER A 91 9.80 6.51 -6.42
C SER A 91 9.92 5.62 -7.65
#